data_AF-A0A535MUA7-F1
#
_entry.id   AF-A0A535MUA7-F1
#
_cell.length_a   1.000
_cell.length_b   1.000
_cell.length_c   1.000
_cell.angle_alpha   90.00
_cell.angle_beta   90.00
_cell.angle_gamma   90.00
#
_symmetry.space_group_name_H-M   'P 1'
#
loop_
_entity.id
_entity.type
_entity.pdbx_description
1 polymer ?
#
loop_
_entity_poly.entity_id
_entity_poly.type
_entity_poly.pdbx_seq_one_letter_code
_entity_poly.pdbx_strand_id
1 'polypeptide(L)'
;LFVPGLSTTIYRILHMEHHRWVGDPDRDPDDLFVRAPKPVLPFVLVTPEWIWTHWYFTKLWRIRPRRERAMFVLTLATYIGVQVAFLLSPYAWEFILVWLIPQKLATLVLVYFFAHIQHPEEANWETAPFQTTVTIRTSRPGKLYWLGQTDHCLHHAMPHIPFHRYHHLWDLSDGVLTRQGIPERGLFRAPESIELPRQAYATVRTARVVERREVGGAGIATFVLEGVDEPLPRFTPGSHIDLHLPSGRVRQYSLCNAPGDRYQIAVKPEATGRGGSLEAHETLHVGRVVTISTPRNNFELDRADRYVLMAAGIGITPLLSMAQHLWAAKTPFRLHVCARDAGAVPFRDELATLPFAEAIEVHPAGRSSLEPGSALGPWEAGTELYLCGPAGFMDWISGRALELGWPLDTVHRESFSAPVYDIT
;
A
#
# COMPACT_ATOMS: atom_id res chain seq x y z
N LEU A 1 8.73 -4.92 24.42
CA LEU A 1 8.68 -5.63 23.10
C LEU A 1 7.38 -6.40 23.10
N PHE A 2 6.49 -6.15 22.13
CA PHE A 2 5.16 -6.78 22.09
C PHE A 2 5.24 -8.30 21.87
N VAL A 3 6.29 -8.78 21.20
CA VAL A 3 6.63 -10.21 21.08
C VAL A 3 8.10 -10.41 21.53
N PRO A 4 8.40 -11.41 22.38
CA PRO A 4 9.75 -11.63 22.88
C PRO A 4 10.77 -11.82 21.75
N GLY A 5 11.94 -11.17 21.84
CA GLY A 5 13.03 -11.36 20.87
C GLY A 5 12.89 -10.65 19.52
N LEU A 6 11.79 -9.93 19.27
CA LEU A 6 11.57 -9.20 18.02
C LEU A 6 11.47 -7.70 18.25
N SER A 7 12.33 -6.93 17.58
CA SER A 7 12.28 -5.47 17.62
C SER A 7 10.96 -4.95 17.04
N THR A 8 10.54 -3.75 17.47
CA THR A 8 9.33 -3.08 16.95
C THR A 8 9.35 -2.95 15.43
N THR A 9 10.51 -2.69 14.84
CA THR A 9 10.70 -2.61 13.38
C THR A 9 10.38 -3.94 12.69
N ILE A 10 10.86 -5.05 13.24
CA ILE A 10 10.71 -6.37 12.64
C ILE A 10 9.29 -6.88 12.81
N TYR A 11 8.72 -6.69 14.00
CA TYR A 11 7.30 -6.89 14.25
C TYR A 11 6.45 -6.16 13.20
N ARG A 12 6.70 -4.86 12.98
CA ARG A 12 5.96 -4.07 11.98
C ARG A 12 6.08 -4.66 10.58
N ILE A 13 7.25 -5.15 10.19
CA ILE A 13 7.43 -5.76 8.86
C ILE A 13 6.59 -7.03 8.73
N LEU A 14 6.69 -7.94 9.70
CA LEU A 14 5.94 -9.20 9.71
C LEU A 14 4.42 -8.93 9.72
N HIS A 15 3.99 -8.01 10.58
CA HIS A 15 2.61 -7.56 10.66
C HIS A 15 2.09 -7.01 9.32
N MET A 16 2.89 -6.20 8.61
CA MET A 16 2.49 -5.68 7.31
C MET A 16 2.48 -6.75 6.20
N GLU A 17 3.34 -7.76 6.27
CA GLU A 17 3.28 -8.90 5.33
C GLU A 17 2.04 -9.77 5.60
N HIS A 18 1.68 -9.98 6.87
CA HIS A 18 0.41 -10.62 7.24
C HIS A 18 -0.79 -9.87 6.65
N HIS A 19 -0.87 -8.55 6.82
CA HIS A 19 -1.94 -7.74 6.21
C HIS A 19 -2.03 -7.89 4.69
N ARG A 20 -0.88 -8.01 4.02
CA ARG A 20 -0.82 -8.14 2.56
C ARG A 20 -1.27 -9.52 2.07
N TRP A 21 -0.95 -10.57 2.82
CA TRP A 21 -1.07 -11.95 2.36
C TRP A 21 -1.96 -12.82 3.24
N VAL A 22 -2.79 -12.23 4.11
CA VAL A 22 -3.58 -12.97 5.09
C VAL A 22 -4.31 -14.17 4.46
N GLY A 23 -4.10 -15.35 5.07
CA GLY A 23 -4.69 -16.62 4.65
C GLY A 23 -3.92 -17.37 3.55
N ASP A 24 -2.82 -16.81 3.02
CA ASP A 24 -1.94 -17.46 2.04
C ASP A 24 -0.92 -18.40 2.73
N PRO A 25 -0.93 -19.72 2.45
CA PRO A 25 -0.07 -20.68 3.15
C PRO A 25 1.44 -20.47 3.00
N ASP A 26 1.87 -19.80 1.92
CA ASP A 26 3.29 -19.63 1.60
C ASP A 26 3.82 -18.24 1.94
N ARG A 27 2.95 -17.22 1.92
CA ARG A 27 3.29 -15.80 2.01
C ARG A 27 2.84 -15.15 3.31
N ASP A 28 1.86 -15.71 4.02
CA ASP A 28 1.43 -15.20 5.32
C ASP A 28 2.37 -15.69 6.45
N PRO A 29 3.03 -14.80 7.21
CA PRO A 29 3.82 -15.21 8.37
C PRO A 29 2.99 -15.82 9.51
N ASP A 30 1.66 -15.62 9.51
CA ASP A 30 0.76 -16.04 10.59
C ASP A 30 -0.04 -17.31 10.25
N ASP A 31 0.12 -17.87 9.05
CA ASP A 31 -0.65 -19.04 8.57
C ASP A 31 -0.58 -20.22 9.54
N LEU A 32 0.61 -20.47 10.12
CA LEU A 32 0.79 -21.55 11.10
C LEU A 32 -0.03 -21.33 12.38
N PHE A 33 -0.30 -20.10 12.79
CA PHE A 33 -1.14 -19.84 13.97
C PHE A 33 -2.60 -20.22 13.72
N VAL A 34 -3.01 -20.31 12.46
CA VAL A 34 -4.37 -20.65 12.05
C VAL A 34 -4.48 -22.14 11.72
N ARG A 35 -3.64 -22.64 10.81
CA ARG A 35 -3.75 -23.99 10.20
C ARG A 35 -2.98 -25.09 10.91
N ALA A 36 -2.25 -24.79 12.00
CA ALA A 36 -1.50 -25.82 12.71
C ALA A 36 -2.43 -26.94 13.22
N PRO A 37 -2.04 -28.23 13.06
CA PRO A 37 -2.83 -29.34 13.59
C PRO A 37 -3.10 -29.19 15.10
N LYS A 38 -4.31 -29.53 15.54
CA LYS A 38 -4.75 -29.37 16.94
C LYS A 38 -3.76 -29.89 18.00
N PRO A 39 -3.07 -31.03 17.83
CA PRO A 39 -2.11 -31.50 18.83
C PRO A 39 -0.87 -30.60 18.98
N VAL A 40 -0.47 -29.89 17.91
CA VAL A 40 0.70 -29.02 17.92
C VAL A 40 0.37 -27.55 18.15
N LEU A 41 -0.90 -27.16 17.92
CA LEU A 41 -1.36 -25.78 18.02
C LEU A 41 -0.95 -25.08 19.34
N PRO A 42 -1.09 -25.68 20.55
CA PRO A 42 -0.64 -25.01 21.77
C PRO A 42 0.85 -24.63 21.76
N PHE A 43 1.71 -25.45 21.16
CA PHE A 43 3.14 -25.18 21.05
C PHE A 43 3.42 -24.06 20.04
N VAL A 44 2.68 -24.04 18.94
CA VAL A 44 2.76 -23.00 17.92
C VAL A 44 2.37 -21.65 18.52
N LEU A 45 1.25 -21.58 19.25
CA LEU A 45 0.73 -20.33 19.82
C LEU A 45 1.63 -19.74 20.94
N VAL A 46 2.47 -20.54 21.61
CA VAL A 46 3.44 -20.05 22.60
C VAL A 46 4.82 -19.73 22.03
N THR A 47 5.05 -19.99 20.74
CA THR A 47 6.35 -19.77 20.09
C THR A 47 6.32 -18.90 18.82
N PRO A 48 5.51 -17.82 18.75
CA PRO A 48 5.48 -16.95 17.58
C PRO A 48 6.85 -16.35 17.27
N GLU A 49 7.70 -16.12 18.28
CA GLU A 49 9.02 -15.55 18.06
C GLU A 49 9.90 -16.44 17.18
N TRP A 50 9.78 -17.76 17.30
CA TRP A 50 10.57 -18.72 16.51
C TRP A 50 9.98 -18.90 15.12
N ILE A 51 8.67 -18.97 15.01
CA ILE A 51 7.94 -19.07 13.75
C ILE A 51 8.25 -17.85 12.87
N TRP A 52 8.08 -16.66 13.42
CA TRP A 52 8.37 -15.41 12.72
C TRP A 52 9.86 -15.21 12.44
N THR A 53 10.75 -15.62 13.35
CA THR A 53 12.20 -15.59 13.09
C THR A 53 12.55 -16.49 11.90
N HIS A 54 12.03 -17.72 11.88
CA HIS A 54 12.25 -18.66 10.78
C HIS A 54 11.69 -18.10 9.46
N TRP A 55 10.46 -17.58 9.47
CA TRP A 55 9.83 -16.99 8.30
C TRP A 55 10.63 -15.78 7.77
N TYR A 56 11.05 -14.87 8.65
CA TYR A 56 11.90 -13.72 8.28
C TYR A 56 13.21 -14.17 7.64
N PHE A 57 13.86 -15.20 8.19
CA PHE A 57 15.10 -15.75 7.64
C PHE A 57 14.92 -16.35 6.24
N THR A 58 13.84 -17.09 6.04
CA THR A 58 13.60 -17.81 4.79
C THR A 58 13.06 -16.91 3.68
N LYS A 59 12.18 -15.97 4.00
CA LYS A 59 11.47 -15.15 3.01
C LYS A 59 12.07 -13.76 2.80
N LEU A 60 12.57 -13.11 3.87
CA LEU A 60 12.98 -11.69 3.80
C LEU A 60 14.49 -11.45 3.93
N TRP A 61 15.24 -12.30 4.63
CA TRP A 61 16.65 -12.02 4.99
C TRP A 61 17.52 -11.50 3.86
N ARG A 62 17.45 -12.15 2.68
CA ARG A 62 18.32 -11.83 1.53
C ARG A 62 18.03 -10.45 0.93
N ILE A 63 16.81 -9.95 1.06
CA ILE A 63 16.38 -8.67 0.48
C ILE A 63 16.46 -7.51 1.47
N ARG A 64 16.75 -7.75 2.75
CA ARG A 64 16.81 -6.69 3.76
C ARG A 64 18.15 -5.95 3.80
N PRO A 65 18.15 -4.62 4.06
CA PRO A 65 19.36 -3.83 4.27
C PRO A 65 20.29 -4.42 5.34
N ARG A 66 21.61 -4.20 5.19
CA ARG A 66 22.62 -4.71 6.14
C ARG A 66 22.38 -4.23 7.57
N ARG A 67 21.98 -2.96 7.75
CA ARG A 67 21.69 -2.36 9.07
C ARG A 67 20.55 -3.09 9.79
N GLU A 68 19.46 -3.40 9.09
CA GLU A 68 18.32 -4.10 9.67
C GLU A 68 18.66 -5.54 10.05
N ARG A 69 19.41 -6.24 9.19
CA ARG A 69 19.91 -7.59 9.50
C ARG A 69 20.79 -7.61 10.73
N ALA A 70 21.72 -6.66 10.84
CA ALA A 70 22.59 -6.53 12.01
C ALA A 70 21.79 -6.26 13.28
N MET A 71 20.80 -5.34 13.22
CA MET A 71 19.93 -5.03 14.34
C MET A 71 19.08 -6.23 14.77
N PHE A 72 18.56 -7.00 13.81
CA PHE A 72 17.83 -8.22 14.09
C PHE A 72 18.70 -9.25 14.81
N VAL A 73 19.90 -9.54 14.27
CA VAL A 73 20.85 -10.48 14.89
C VAL A 73 21.23 -10.03 16.30
N LEU A 74 21.53 -8.74 16.48
CA LEU A 74 21.84 -8.19 17.80
C LEU A 74 20.67 -8.37 18.77
N THR A 75 19.45 -8.02 18.36
CA THR A 75 18.25 -8.16 19.20
C THR A 75 18.00 -9.61 19.58
N LEU A 76 18.09 -10.53 18.62
CA LEU A 76 17.90 -11.95 18.83
C LEU A 76 18.99 -12.55 19.73
N ALA A 77 20.26 -12.20 19.49
CA ALA A 77 21.38 -12.65 20.31
C ALA A 77 21.29 -12.13 21.74
N THR A 78 20.94 -10.86 21.93
CA THR A 78 20.70 -10.27 23.26
C THR A 78 19.55 -10.98 23.96
N TYR A 79 18.44 -11.21 23.27
CA TYR A 79 17.29 -11.91 23.83
C TYR A 79 17.65 -13.33 24.29
N ILE A 80 18.27 -14.14 23.42
CA ILE A 80 18.72 -15.49 23.75
C ILE A 80 19.75 -15.45 24.88
N GLY A 81 20.71 -14.53 24.82
CA GLY A 81 21.76 -14.37 25.82
C GLY A 81 21.21 -14.07 27.22
N VAL A 82 20.23 -13.17 27.34
CA VAL A 82 19.55 -12.86 28.61
C VAL A 82 18.82 -14.08 29.14
N GLN A 83 18.07 -14.79 28.29
CA GLN A 83 17.35 -16.01 28.68
C GLN A 83 18.30 -17.08 29.20
N VAL A 84 19.39 -17.37 28.47
CA VAL A 84 20.42 -18.34 28.87
C VAL A 84 21.11 -17.91 30.17
N ALA A 85 21.46 -16.64 30.31
CA ALA A 85 22.11 -16.13 31.52
C ALA A 85 21.25 -16.33 32.77
N PHE A 86 19.94 -16.05 32.70
CA PHE A 86 19.03 -16.29 33.84
C PHE A 86 18.83 -17.78 34.12
N LEU A 87 18.70 -18.61 33.09
CA LEU A 87 18.55 -20.07 33.24
C LEU A 87 19.80 -20.75 33.81
N LEU A 88 20.99 -20.18 33.62
CA LEU A 88 22.25 -20.65 34.21
C LEU A 88 22.56 -19.99 35.56
N SER A 89 21.76 -19.02 35.99
CA SER A 89 21.96 -18.32 37.26
C SER A 89 21.35 -19.08 38.44
N PRO A 90 21.71 -18.73 39.69
CA PRO A 90 21.01 -19.25 40.88
C PRO A 90 19.52 -18.94 40.93
N TYR A 91 19.04 -17.97 40.13
CA TYR A 91 17.63 -17.54 40.07
C TYR A 91 16.84 -18.21 38.95
N ALA A 92 17.34 -19.32 38.39
CA ALA A 92 16.71 -19.97 37.23
C ALA A 92 15.24 -20.33 37.48
N TRP A 93 14.92 -20.75 38.71
CA TRP A 93 13.56 -21.15 39.07
C TRP A 93 12.61 -19.95 39.18
N GLU A 94 13.05 -18.88 39.82
CA GLU A 94 12.33 -17.61 39.91
C GLU A 94 12.12 -17.02 38.52
N PHE A 95 13.13 -17.08 37.65
CA PHE A 95 13.01 -16.65 36.27
C PHE A 95 11.98 -17.47 35.49
N ILE A 96 11.98 -18.80 35.64
CA ILE A 96 10.98 -19.67 34.99
C ILE A 96 9.57 -19.33 35.48
N LEU A 97 9.37 -19.23 36.80
CA LEU A 97 8.05 -19.05 37.40
C LEU A 97 7.48 -17.64 37.23
N VAL A 98 8.31 -16.61 37.36
CA VAL A 98 7.86 -15.20 37.39
C VAL A 98 7.96 -14.54 36.02
N TRP A 99 8.85 -15.02 35.14
CA TRP A 99 9.05 -14.43 33.82
C TRP A 99 8.64 -15.38 32.69
N LEU A 100 9.28 -16.54 32.56
CA LEU A 100 9.13 -17.40 31.38
C LEU A 100 7.70 -17.94 31.24
N ILE A 101 7.16 -18.56 32.29
CA ILE A 101 5.79 -19.12 32.25
C ILE A 101 4.75 -18.01 32.02
N PRO A 102 4.73 -16.90 32.78
CA PRO A 102 3.80 -15.79 32.53
C PRO A 102 3.95 -15.20 31.13
N GLN A 103 5.18 -15.05 30.63
CA GLN A 103 5.43 -14.59 29.25
C GLN A 103 4.81 -15.54 28.22
N LYS A 104 5.01 -16.86 28.36
CA LYS A 104 4.45 -17.85 27.43
C LYS A 104 2.93 -17.92 27.48
N LEU A 105 2.33 -17.79 28.66
CA LEU A 105 0.88 -17.69 28.81
C LEU A 105 0.33 -16.39 28.20
N ALA A 106 1.00 -15.25 28.40
CA ALA A 106 0.61 -13.99 27.78
C ALA A 106 0.69 -14.07 26.25
N THR A 107 1.74 -14.70 25.72
CA THR A 107 1.89 -14.93 24.28
C THR A 107 0.80 -15.86 23.74
N LEU A 108 0.48 -16.96 24.45
CA LEU A 108 -0.64 -17.84 24.08
C LEU A 108 -1.93 -17.05 23.91
N VAL A 109 -2.27 -16.24 24.92
CA VAL A 109 -3.47 -15.40 24.93
C VAL A 109 -3.44 -14.41 23.77
N LEU A 110 -2.32 -13.73 23.56
CA LEU A 110 -2.15 -12.76 22.48
C LEU A 110 -2.36 -13.41 21.10
N VAL A 111 -1.60 -14.45 20.77
CA VAL A 111 -1.67 -15.11 19.45
C VAL A 111 -3.03 -15.77 19.25
N TYR A 112 -3.61 -16.35 20.31
CA TYR A 112 -4.94 -16.94 20.23
C TYR A 112 -5.99 -15.90 19.84
N PHE A 113 -6.02 -14.74 20.52
CA PHE A 113 -7.05 -13.72 20.32
C PHE A 113 -6.81 -12.78 19.12
N PHE A 114 -5.56 -12.63 18.67
CA PHE A 114 -5.21 -11.69 17.60
C PHE A 114 -4.89 -12.37 16.27
N ALA A 115 -4.61 -13.67 16.25
CA ALA A 115 -4.35 -14.41 15.01
C ALA A 115 -5.28 -15.63 14.89
N HIS A 116 -5.16 -16.61 15.78
CA HIS A 116 -5.80 -17.92 15.61
C HIS A 116 -7.32 -17.86 15.45
N ILE A 117 -8.03 -17.14 16.32
CA ILE A 117 -9.49 -17.09 16.23
C ILE A 117 -10.01 -16.05 15.25
N GLN A 118 -9.15 -15.11 14.85
CA GLN A 118 -9.51 -13.96 14.03
C GLN A 118 -9.55 -14.31 12.54
N HIS A 119 -8.68 -15.21 12.10
CA HIS A 119 -8.57 -15.57 10.69
C HIS A 119 -9.17 -16.96 10.43
N PRO A 120 -10.10 -17.08 9.49
CA PRO A 120 -10.57 -18.38 9.05
C PRO A 120 -9.61 -19.03 8.05
N GLU A 121 -9.62 -20.36 7.99
CA GLU A 121 -8.73 -21.14 7.12
C GLU A 121 -9.15 -21.08 5.64
N GLU A 122 -10.42 -20.79 5.36
CA GLU A 122 -10.99 -20.90 4.03
C GLU A 122 -10.84 -19.63 3.19
N ALA A 123 -10.58 -18.49 3.82
CA ALA A 123 -10.49 -17.19 3.15
C ALA A 123 -9.04 -16.75 2.93
N ASN A 124 -8.79 -16.04 1.83
CA ASN A 124 -7.52 -15.39 1.56
C ASN A 124 -7.75 -13.95 1.07
N TRP A 125 -6.73 -13.10 1.24
CA TRP A 125 -6.85 -11.68 0.92
C TRP A 125 -7.17 -11.41 -0.55
N GLU A 126 -6.59 -12.20 -1.46
CA GLU A 126 -6.72 -11.98 -2.91
C GLU A 126 -8.15 -12.25 -3.42
N THR A 127 -8.84 -13.21 -2.82
CA THR A 127 -10.15 -13.68 -3.30
C THR A 127 -11.32 -13.24 -2.43
N ALA A 128 -11.10 -12.96 -1.14
CA ALA A 128 -12.13 -12.64 -0.17
C ALA A 128 -11.62 -11.74 0.99
N PRO A 129 -11.12 -10.52 0.70
CA PRO A 129 -10.46 -9.64 1.67
C PRO A 129 -11.30 -9.26 2.90
N PHE A 130 -12.62 -9.26 2.79
CA PHE A 130 -13.52 -8.99 3.93
C PHE A 130 -13.85 -10.25 4.74
N GLN A 131 -13.59 -11.45 4.20
CA GLN A 131 -13.84 -12.73 4.87
C GLN A 131 -12.58 -13.29 5.54
N THR A 132 -11.41 -12.68 5.34
CA THR A 132 -10.14 -13.11 5.96
C THR A 132 -10.05 -12.81 7.44
N THR A 133 -11.03 -12.10 7.99
CA THR A 133 -11.15 -11.77 9.41
C THR A 133 -12.59 -12.00 9.85
N VAL A 134 -12.77 -12.32 11.13
CA VAL A 134 -14.10 -12.49 11.73
C VAL A 134 -14.44 -11.31 12.64
N THR A 135 -15.73 -11.11 12.88
CA THR A 135 -16.20 -10.25 13.97
C THR A 135 -16.53 -11.11 15.19
N ILE A 136 -16.06 -10.69 16.37
CA ILE A 136 -16.33 -11.41 17.62
C ILE A 136 -17.63 -10.90 18.24
N ARG A 137 -18.64 -11.77 18.27
CA ARG A 137 -19.96 -11.48 18.86
C ARG A 137 -19.86 -11.47 20.38
N THR A 138 -20.03 -10.28 20.96
CA THR A 138 -19.91 -10.06 22.41
C THR A 138 -20.92 -9.03 22.91
N SER A 139 -21.21 -9.05 24.21
CA SER A 139 -22.10 -8.08 24.86
C SER A 139 -21.48 -6.68 24.85
N ARG A 140 -22.31 -5.63 25.05
CA ARG A 140 -21.82 -4.24 25.14
C ARG A 140 -20.68 -4.05 26.16
N PRO A 141 -20.76 -4.60 27.40
CA PRO A 141 -19.64 -4.57 28.33
C PRO A 141 -18.44 -5.34 27.79
N GLY A 142 -18.67 -6.48 27.13
CA GLY A 142 -17.62 -7.24 26.47
C GLY A 142 -16.82 -6.38 25.50
N LYS A 143 -17.49 -5.66 24.59
CA LYS A 143 -16.81 -4.83 23.56
C LYS A 143 -15.74 -3.89 24.14
N LEU A 144 -15.97 -3.34 25.35
CA LEU A 144 -15.01 -2.46 26.03
C LEU A 144 -13.71 -3.18 26.43
N TYR A 145 -13.79 -4.44 26.86
CA TYR A 145 -12.64 -5.24 27.28
C TYR A 145 -11.88 -5.90 26.11
N TRP A 146 -12.48 -5.90 24.92
CA TRP A 146 -11.95 -6.60 23.75
C TRP A 146 -10.90 -5.80 22.95
N LEU A 147 -10.48 -4.61 23.41
CA LEU A 147 -9.39 -3.83 22.80
C LEU A 147 -9.45 -3.76 21.25
N GLY A 148 -10.65 -3.60 20.68
CA GLY A 148 -10.86 -3.52 19.23
C GLY A 148 -10.89 -4.86 18.48
N GLN A 149 -10.84 -6.02 19.15
CA GLN A 149 -10.91 -7.34 18.50
C GLN A 149 -12.23 -7.62 17.79
N THR A 150 -13.33 -6.99 18.21
CA THR A 150 -14.61 -7.06 17.49
C THR A 150 -14.52 -6.44 16.10
N ASP A 151 -13.61 -5.48 15.93
CA ASP A 151 -13.44 -4.70 14.71
C ASP A 151 -12.07 -4.98 14.08
N HIS A 152 -11.50 -6.16 14.33
CA HIS A 152 -10.19 -6.58 13.77
C HIS A 152 -10.21 -6.55 12.23
N CYS A 153 -11.37 -6.78 11.61
CA CYS A 153 -11.56 -6.62 10.18
C CYS A 153 -11.32 -5.18 9.68
N LEU A 154 -11.66 -4.14 10.45
CA LEU A 154 -11.32 -2.76 10.09
C LEU A 154 -9.82 -2.53 10.10
N HIS A 155 -9.12 -3.16 11.03
CA HIS A 155 -7.66 -3.10 11.05
C HIS A 155 -7.08 -3.66 9.74
N HIS A 156 -7.59 -4.77 9.22
CA HIS A 156 -7.15 -5.35 7.94
C HIS A 156 -7.59 -4.54 6.72
N ALA A 157 -8.83 -4.05 6.72
CA ALA A 157 -9.33 -3.23 5.62
C ALA A 157 -8.64 -1.86 5.56
N MET A 158 -8.31 -1.28 6.71
CA MET A 158 -7.82 0.10 6.84
C MET A 158 -6.70 0.22 7.90
N PRO A 159 -5.53 -0.41 7.69
CA PRO A 159 -4.46 -0.53 8.70
C PRO A 159 -3.81 0.79 9.09
N HIS A 160 -4.00 1.84 8.31
CA HIS A 160 -3.48 3.18 8.58
C HIS A 160 -4.34 3.96 9.58
N ILE A 161 -5.57 3.52 9.84
CA ILE A 161 -6.46 4.19 10.78
C ILE A 161 -6.05 3.81 12.21
N PRO A 162 -5.91 4.78 13.13
CA PRO A 162 -5.62 4.49 14.54
C PRO A 162 -6.73 3.68 15.22
N PHE A 163 -6.36 2.71 16.05
CA PHE A 163 -7.31 1.76 16.67
C PHE A 163 -8.46 2.42 17.45
N HIS A 164 -8.20 3.57 18.10
CA HIS A 164 -9.22 4.29 18.87
C HIS A 164 -10.34 4.89 17.99
N ARG A 165 -10.17 4.90 16.67
CA ARG A 165 -11.18 5.36 15.70
C ARG A 165 -11.98 4.22 15.08
N TYR A 166 -11.62 2.95 15.32
CA TYR A 166 -12.28 1.82 14.68
C TYR A 166 -13.77 1.75 15.00
N HIS A 167 -14.16 1.95 16.26
CA HIS A 167 -15.58 1.95 16.64
C HIS A 167 -16.39 3.03 15.90
N HIS A 168 -15.88 4.26 15.86
CA HIS A 168 -16.56 5.34 15.15
C HIS A 168 -16.66 5.08 13.64
N LEU A 169 -15.59 4.54 13.06
CA LEU A 169 -15.57 4.17 11.65
C LEU A 169 -16.52 3.01 11.35
N TRP A 170 -16.61 2.03 12.25
CA TRP A 170 -17.56 0.94 12.16
C TRP A 170 -18.98 1.48 12.12
N ASP A 171 -19.32 2.38 13.05
CA ASP A 171 -20.63 3.02 13.11
C ASP A 171 -20.95 3.84 11.84
N LEU A 172 -19.95 4.54 11.27
CA LEU A 172 -20.10 5.29 10.02
C LEU A 172 -20.25 4.39 8.78
N SER A 173 -19.57 3.24 8.79
CA SER A 173 -19.57 2.27 7.69
C SER A 173 -20.64 1.19 7.87
N ASP A 174 -21.48 1.33 8.90
CA ASP A 174 -22.52 0.37 9.23
C ASP A 174 -23.46 0.19 8.04
N GLY A 175 -23.76 -1.08 7.76
CA GLY A 175 -24.48 -1.48 6.56
C GLY A 175 -23.62 -1.68 5.30
N VAL A 176 -22.48 -0.99 5.09
CA VAL A 176 -21.59 -1.29 3.94
C VAL A 176 -20.71 -2.50 4.25
N LEU A 177 -20.02 -2.49 5.39
CA LEU A 177 -19.17 -3.61 5.83
C LEU A 177 -20.01 -4.83 6.21
N THR A 178 -21.15 -4.62 6.87
CA THR A 178 -22.11 -5.68 7.20
C THR A 178 -22.63 -6.41 5.95
N ARG A 179 -22.75 -5.70 4.81
CA ARG A 179 -23.14 -6.29 3.51
C ARG A 179 -22.01 -7.03 2.80
N GLN A 180 -20.76 -6.89 3.24
CA GLN A 180 -19.65 -7.65 2.65
C GLN A 180 -19.67 -9.13 3.05
N GLY A 181 -20.49 -9.52 4.04
CA GLY A 181 -20.55 -10.90 4.53
C GLY A 181 -19.35 -11.27 5.41
N ILE A 182 -18.94 -10.37 6.31
CA ILE A 182 -17.86 -10.65 7.27
C ILE A 182 -18.33 -11.75 8.23
N PRO A 183 -17.61 -12.88 8.37
CA PRO A 183 -18.04 -13.96 9.24
C PRO A 183 -18.17 -13.52 10.70
N GLU A 184 -19.23 -13.97 11.37
CA GLU A 184 -19.37 -13.80 12.82
C GLU A 184 -18.87 -15.04 13.55
N ARG A 185 -18.23 -14.81 14.70
CA ARG A 185 -17.78 -15.86 15.59
C ARG A 185 -18.16 -15.57 17.04
N GLY A 186 -18.62 -16.61 17.74
CA GLY A 186 -18.76 -16.57 19.19
C GLY A 186 -17.43 -16.85 19.89
N LEU A 187 -17.21 -16.28 21.07
CA LEU A 187 -15.94 -16.36 21.80
C LEU A 187 -15.30 -17.77 21.89
N PHE A 188 -16.13 -18.80 22.09
CA PHE A 188 -15.68 -20.19 22.22
C PHE A 188 -16.27 -21.13 21.16
N ARG A 189 -16.91 -20.56 20.13
CA ARG A 189 -17.52 -21.33 19.03
C ARG A 189 -16.74 -21.08 17.75
N ALA A 190 -16.75 -22.04 16.84
CA ALA A 190 -16.25 -21.83 15.49
C ALA A 190 -17.02 -20.68 14.81
N PRO A 191 -16.43 -20.00 13.80
CA PRO A 191 -17.17 -19.05 12.99
C PRO A 191 -18.39 -19.72 12.35
N GLU A 192 -19.45 -18.94 12.12
CA GLU A 192 -20.57 -19.40 11.29
C GLU A 192 -20.06 -19.76 9.88
N SER A 193 -20.80 -20.62 9.16
CA SER A 193 -20.37 -21.10 7.84
C SER A 193 -20.00 -19.94 6.94
N ILE A 194 -18.76 -19.95 6.45
CA ILE A 194 -18.21 -18.87 5.64
C ILE A 194 -18.71 -19.05 4.22
N GLU A 195 -19.64 -18.18 3.81
CA GLU A 195 -20.03 -18.09 2.41
C GLU A 195 -19.01 -17.21 1.69
N LEU A 196 -18.00 -17.84 1.10
CA LEU A 196 -17.07 -17.14 0.22
C LEU A 196 -17.84 -16.62 -0.99
N PRO A 197 -17.55 -15.39 -1.46
CA PRO A 197 -18.23 -14.83 -2.61
C PRO A 197 -18.04 -15.74 -3.83
N ARG A 198 -19.16 -16.07 -4.52
CA ARG A 198 -19.18 -17.01 -5.67
C ARG A 198 -18.26 -16.59 -6.81
N GLN A 199 -18.05 -15.29 -6.94
CA GLN A 199 -17.00 -14.71 -7.75
C GLN A 199 -15.97 -14.21 -6.73
N ALA A 200 -14.73 -14.72 -6.78
CA ALA A 200 -13.62 -14.05 -6.10
C ALA A 200 -13.74 -12.56 -6.38
N TYR A 201 -13.39 -11.68 -5.43
CA TYR A 201 -13.25 -10.26 -5.75
C TYR A 201 -12.16 -10.16 -6.82
N ALA A 202 -12.56 -10.34 -8.08
CA ALA A 202 -11.69 -10.43 -9.22
C ALA A 202 -11.27 -9.00 -9.44
N THR A 203 -10.27 -8.60 -8.66
CA THR A 203 -9.52 -7.37 -8.80
C THR A 203 -8.70 -7.40 -10.06
N VAL A 204 -8.80 -8.45 -10.90
CA VAL A 204 -7.98 -8.69 -12.06
C VAL A 204 -8.86 -8.75 -13.32
N ARG A 205 -8.37 -8.17 -14.41
CA ARG A 205 -8.97 -8.09 -15.74
C ARG A 205 -7.93 -8.48 -16.78
N THR A 206 -8.42 -8.98 -17.90
CA THR A 206 -7.58 -9.26 -19.07
C THR A 206 -7.67 -8.08 -20.03
N ALA A 207 -6.53 -7.49 -20.35
CA ALA A 207 -6.44 -6.38 -21.28
C ALA A 207 -5.47 -6.69 -22.42
N ARG A 208 -5.69 -6.10 -23.58
CA ARG A 208 -4.82 -6.19 -24.75
C ARG A 208 -4.10 -4.86 -24.94
N VAL A 209 -2.78 -4.92 -25.15
CA VAL A 209 -2.01 -3.77 -25.60
C VAL A 209 -2.41 -3.49 -27.06
N VAL A 210 -3.02 -2.35 -27.33
CA VAL A 210 -3.48 -1.97 -28.68
C VAL A 210 -2.60 -0.90 -29.32
N GLU A 211 -1.86 -0.16 -28.52
CA GLU A 211 -0.90 0.83 -28.99
C GLU A 211 0.33 0.83 -28.09
N ARG A 212 1.50 1.02 -28.70
CA ARG A 212 2.75 1.35 -28.01
C ARG A 212 3.39 2.52 -28.74
N ARG A 213 3.82 3.54 -27.98
CA ARG A 213 4.51 4.70 -28.54
C ARG A 213 5.59 5.19 -27.60
N GLU A 214 6.81 5.37 -28.13
CA GLU A 214 7.87 6.08 -27.43
C GLU A 214 7.53 7.57 -27.40
N VAL A 215 7.70 8.20 -26.25
CA VAL A 215 7.41 9.63 -26.03
C VAL A 215 8.65 10.33 -25.48
N GLY A 216 8.63 11.67 -25.49
CA GLY A 216 9.72 12.45 -24.88
C GLY A 216 9.96 12.07 -23.41
N GLY A 217 11.21 12.21 -22.95
CA GLY A 217 11.57 12.12 -21.53
C GLY A 217 12.39 10.91 -21.12
N ALA A 218 13.58 10.74 -21.72
CA ALA A 218 14.53 9.68 -21.36
C ALA A 218 13.98 8.24 -21.52
N GLY A 219 13.43 7.93 -22.69
CA GLY A 219 13.04 6.56 -23.08
C GLY A 219 11.70 6.09 -22.51
N ILE A 220 10.78 7.00 -22.21
CA ILE A 220 9.44 6.64 -21.75
C ILE A 220 8.65 6.06 -22.91
N ALA A 221 8.01 4.92 -22.68
CA ALA A 221 7.03 4.35 -23.60
C ALA A 221 5.63 4.42 -22.98
N THR A 222 4.65 4.75 -23.81
CA THR A 222 3.23 4.67 -23.48
C THR A 222 2.62 3.40 -24.05
N PHE A 223 1.66 2.84 -23.33
CA PHE A 223 0.93 1.64 -23.73
C PHE A 223 -0.56 1.88 -23.52
N VAL A 224 -1.34 1.70 -24.60
CA VAL A 224 -2.81 1.76 -24.53
C VAL A 224 -3.34 0.34 -24.39
N LEU A 225 -4.22 0.15 -23.42
CA LEU A 225 -4.83 -1.12 -23.04
C LEU A 225 -6.34 -1.04 -23.25
N GLU A 226 -6.88 -2.08 -23.87
CA GLU A 226 -8.33 -2.30 -24.02
C GLU A 226 -8.72 -3.65 -23.44
N GLY A 227 -9.95 -3.79 -22.96
CA GLY A 227 -10.43 -5.08 -22.48
C GLY A 227 -10.56 -6.08 -23.62
N VAL A 228 -10.31 -7.36 -23.34
CA VAL A 228 -10.35 -8.42 -24.36
C VAL A 228 -11.79 -8.85 -24.66
N ASP A 229 -12.53 -9.22 -23.61
CA ASP A 229 -13.89 -9.76 -23.72
C ASP A 229 -14.96 -8.70 -23.44
N GLU A 230 -14.65 -7.75 -22.55
CA GLU A 230 -15.54 -6.68 -22.10
C GLU A 230 -14.77 -5.36 -21.99
N PRO A 231 -15.44 -4.19 -22.16
CA PRO A 231 -14.82 -2.89 -21.90
C PRO A 231 -14.23 -2.80 -20.49
N LEU A 232 -13.11 -2.08 -20.33
CA LEU A 232 -12.54 -1.90 -19.00
C LEU A 232 -13.44 -0.96 -18.17
N PRO A 233 -13.50 -1.16 -16.84
CA PRO A 233 -14.24 -0.25 -15.97
C PRO A 233 -13.80 1.21 -16.15
N ARG A 234 -14.71 2.16 -15.96
CA ARG A 234 -14.31 3.57 -15.93
C ARG A 234 -13.49 3.85 -14.67
N PHE A 235 -12.52 4.75 -14.77
CA PHE A 235 -11.68 5.17 -13.65
C PHE A 235 -11.85 6.66 -13.34
N THR A 236 -11.35 7.12 -12.19
CA THR A 236 -11.30 8.54 -11.80
C THR A 236 -9.88 9.09 -11.95
N PRO A 237 -9.68 10.38 -12.22
CA PRO A 237 -8.33 10.95 -12.37
C PRO A 237 -7.49 10.69 -11.11
N GLY A 238 -6.22 10.34 -11.29
CA GLY A 238 -5.33 9.87 -10.20
C GLY A 238 -5.31 8.35 -10.01
N SER A 239 -6.20 7.61 -10.67
CA SER A 239 -6.22 6.15 -10.56
C SER A 239 -4.96 5.48 -11.12
N HIS A 240 -4.60 4.34 -10.55
CA HIS A 240 -3.57 3.42 -11.03
C HIS A 240 -4.10 2.00 -11.17
N ILE A 241 -3.36 1.19 -11.93
CA ILE A 241 -3.58 -0.26 -12.07
C ILE A 241 -2.33 -1.02 -11.66
N ASP A 242 -2.51 -2.25 -11.21
CA ASP A 242 -1.44 -3.23 -11.04
C ASP A 242 -1.29 -4.04 -12.33
N LEU A 243 -0.12 -3.96 -12.97
CA LEU A 243 0.25 -4.78 -14.13
C LEU A 243 1.01 -6.02 -13.67
N HIS A 244 0.50 -7.20 -14.05
CA HIS A 244 1.17 -8.48 -13.83
C HIS A 244 2.10 -8.79 -15.01
N LEU A 245 3.39 -8.90 -14.71
CA LEU A 245 4.44 -9.18 -15.68
C LEU A 245 4.72 -10.70 -15.78
N PRO A 246 5.23 -11.19 -16.92
CA PRO A 246 5.52 -12.62 -17.12
C PRO A 246 6.38 -13.27 -16.03
N SER A 247 7.30 -12.53 -15.42
CA SER A 247 8.17 -13.00 -14.33
C SER A 247 7.46 -13.19 -12.98
N GLY A 248 6.15 -12.95 -12.91
CA GLY A 248 5.36 -12.94 -11.67
C GLY A 248 5.47 -11.62 -10.88
N ARG A 249 6.18 -10.62 -11.39
CA ARG A 249 6.24 -9.29 -10.78
C ARG A 249 4.93 -8.54 -11.00
N VAL A 250 4.52 -7.78 -9.99
CA VAL A 250 3.43 -6.82 -10.10
C VAL A 250 3.98 -5.40 -10.00
N ARG A 251 3.55 -4.50 -10.89
CA ARG A 251 3.95 -3.08 -10.88
C ARG A 251 2.75 -2.18 -11.02
N GLN A 252 2.75 -1.09 -10.26
CA GLN A 252 1.67 -0.12 -10.29
C GLN A 252 2.01 0.97 -11.31
N TYR A 253 1.05 1.31 -12.16
CA TYR A 253 1.20 2.40 -13.12
C TYR A 253 -0.06 3.28 -13.08
N SER A 254 0.13 4.58 -12.85
CA SER A 254 -0.95 5.54 -12.94
C SER A 254 -1.47 5.63 -14.38
N LEU A 255 -2.78 5.74 -14.50
CA LEU A 255 -3.44 6.00 -15.77
C LEU A 255 -3.21 7.47 -16.14
N CYS A 256 -2.75 7.71 -17.36
CA CYS A 256 -2.33 9.05 -17.81
C CYS A 256 -3.23 9.66 -18.89
N ASN A 257 -4.30 8.98 -19.29
CA ASN A 257 -5.33 9.50 -20.18
C ASN A 257 -6.56 10.01 -19.41
N ALA A 258 -7.46 10.66 -20.13
CA ALA A 258 -8.77 11.03 -19.61
C ALA A 258 -9.58 9.80 -19.13
N PRO A 259 -10.33 9.92 -18.01
CA PRO A 259 -11.25 8.90 -17.52
C PRO A 259 -12.13 8.22 -18.59
N GLY A 260 -12.04 6.89 -18.70
CA GLY A 260 -12.75 6.11 -19.72
C GLY A 260 -12.56 4.61 -19.53
N ASP A 261 -12.96 3.85 -20.56
CA ASP A 261 -12.83 2.39 -20.66
C ASP A 261 -11.59 1.94 -21.46
N ARG A 262 -10.79 2.91 -21.93
CA ARG A 262 -9.44 2.74 -22.44
C ARG A 262 -8.43 3.21 -21.41
N TYR A 263 -7.40 2.42 -21.16
CA TYR A 263 -6.37 2.76 -20.19
C TYR A 263 -5.06 3.04 -20.90
N GLN A 264 -4.42 4.15 -20.57
CA GLN A 264 -3.07 4.47 -21.03
C GLN A 264 -2.14 4.57 -19.83
N ILE A 265 -1.05 3.81 -19.87
CA ILE A 265 0.03 3.88 -18.89
C ILE A 265 1.29 4.40 -19.57
N ALA A 266 2.18 5.04 -18.81
CA ALA A 266 3.51 5.41 -19.27
C ALA A 266 4.58 4.85 -18.35
N VAL A 267 5.56 4.16 -18.95
CA VAL A 267 6.60 3.43 -18.23
C VAL A 267 7.94 4.04 -18.56
N LYS A 268 8.61 4.56 -17.53
CA LYS A 268 10.02 4.96 -17.63
C LYS A 268 10.92 3.74 -17.34
N PRO A 269 11.91 3.44 -18.19
CA PRO A 269 12.86 2.37 -17.93
C PRO A 269 13.81 2.77 -16.79
N GLU A 270 13.97 1.89 -15.80
CA GLU A 270 14.89 2.06 -14.69
C GLU A 270 15.95 0.94 -14.67
N ALA A 271 17.16 1.26 -15.15
CA ALA A 271 18.25 0.30 -15.29
C ALA A 271 18.74 -0.26 -13.94
N THR A 272 18.70 0.55 -12.88
CA THR A 272 19.11 0.17 -11.51
C THR A 272 17.93 -0.33 -10.66
N GLY A 273 16.75 -0.50 -11.26
CA GLY A 273 15.53 -0.89 -10.57
C GLY A 273 15.41 -2.39 -10.33
N ARG A 274 14.25 -2.84 -9.85
CA ARG A 274 13.93 -4.27 -9.60
C ARG A 274 13.57 -5.06 -10.88
N GLY A 275 14.00 -4.59 -12.05
CA GLY A 275 13.77 -5.19 -13.38
C GLY A 275 12.38 -4.99 -14.00
N GLY A 276 11.33 -4.73 -13.20
CA GLY A 276 9.94 -4.72 -13.71
C GLY A 276 9.65 -3.68 -14.81
N SER A 277 10.26 -2.50 -14.77
CA SER A 277 10.08 -1.50 -15.84
C SER A 277 10.74 -1.92 -17.15
N LEU A 278 11.88 -2.61 -17.08
CA LEU A 278 12.59 -3.11 -18.27
C LEU A 278 11.79 -4.27 -18.89
N GLU A 279 11.33 -5.19 -18.05
CA GLU A 279 10.46 -6.28 -18.48
C GLU A 279 9.16 -5.76 -19.12
N ALA A 280 8.55 -4.70 -18.59
CA ALA A 280 7.40 -4.07 -19.22
C ALA A 280 7.73 -3.56 -20.64
N HIS A 281 8.87 -2.88 -20.82
CA HIS A 281 9.35 -2.43 -22.13
C HIS A 281 9.62 -3.57 -23.11
N GLU A 282 10.14 -4.68 -22.61
CA GLU A 282 10.52 -5.87 -23.38
C GLU A 282 9.34 -6.77 -23.72
N THR A 283 8.25 -6.76 -22.94
CA THR A 283 7.15 -7.74 -23.06
C THR A 283 5.83 -7.14 -23.51
N LEU A 284 5.62 -5.83 -23.31
CA LEU A 284 4.43 -5.14 -23.77
C LEU A 284 4.59 -4.75 -25.25
N HIS A 285 4.10 -5.62 -26.12
CA HIS A 285 3.97 -5.36 -27.55
C HIS A 285 2.50 -5.28 -27.95
N VAL A 286 2.21 -4.56 -29.02
CA VAL A 286 0.86 -4.51 -29.61
C VAL A 286 0.35 -5.93 -29.88
N GLY A 287 -0.90 -6.20 -29.50
CA GLY A 287 -1.54 -7.51 -29.56
C GLY A 287 -1.36 -8.36 -28.29
N ARG A 288 -0.39 -8.05 -27.43
CA ARG A 288 -0.13 -8.80 -26.19
C ARG A 288 -1.33 -8.70 -25.25
N VAL A 289 -1.78 -9.85 -24.77
CA VAL A 289 -2.74 -9.94 -23.67
C VAL A 289 -1.99 -9.92 -22.34
N VAL A 290 -2.44 -9.07 -21.44
CA VAL A 290 -1.88 -8.85 -20.11
C VAL A 290 -2.97 -8.93 -19.05
N THR A 291 -2.52 -9.21 -17.85
CA THR A 291 -3.34 -9.30 -16.66
C THR A 291 -3.13 -8.02 -15.85
N ILE A 292 -4.20 -7.28 -15.61
CA ILE A 292 -4.18 -5.99 -14.90
C ILE A 292 -5.17 -5.98 -13.76
N SER A 293 -4.98 -5.12 -12.75
CA SER A 293 -6.04 -4.91 -11.77
C SER A 293 -7.20 -4.05 -12.30
N THR A 294 -8.33 -4.04 -11.60
CA THR A 294 -9.27 -2.91 -11.66
C THR A 294 -8.58 -1.64 -11.17
N PRO A 295 -8.99 -0.44 -11.64
CA PRO A 295 -8.42 0.82 -11.17
C PRO A 295 -8.62 1.00 -9.67
N ARG A 296 -7.60 1.52 -8.99
CA ARG A 296 -7.68 2.01 -7.61
C ARG A 296 -7.21 3.44 -7.59
N ASN A 297 -7.78 4.25 -6.70
CA ASN A 297 -7.41 5.65 -6.59
C ASN A 297 -7.08 6.00 -5.13
N ASN A 298 -5.82 6.33 -4.88
CA ASN A 298 -5.34 6.83 -3.59
C ASN A 298 -4.91 8.30 -3.69
N PHE A 299 -5.19 8.92 -4.84
CA PHE A 299 -4.80 10.28 -5.18
C PHE A 299 -5.99 10.96 -5.87
N GLU A 300 -7.13 10.88 -5.19
CA GLU A 300 -8.41 11.39 -5.70
C GLU A 300 -8.38 12.91 -5.83
N LEU A 301 -9.09 13.41 -6.82
CA LEU A 301 -9.20 14.84 -7.09
C LEU A 301 -10.40 15.41 -6.32
N ASP A 302 -10.12 16.05 -5.18
CA ASP A 302 -11.11 16.78 -4.39
C ASP A 302 -11.74 17.93 -5.19
N ARG A 303 -12.99 18.29 -4.85
CA ARG A 303 -13.72 19.35 -5.53
C ARG A 303 -13.22 20.73 -5.08
N ALA A 304 -12.76 21.53 -6.03
CA ALA A 304 -12.26 22.89 -5.82
C ALA A 304 -12.55 23.80 -7.01
N ASP A 305 -12.35 25.10 -6.82
CA ASP A 305 -12.59 26.12 -7.85
C ASP A 305 -11.39 26.27 -8.79
N ARG A 306 -10.17 25.98 -8.29
CA ARG A 306 -8.92 26.07 -9.04
C ARG A 306 -7.92 25.02 -8.56
N TYR A 307 -7.08 24.55 -9.49
CA TYR A 307 -6.04 23.57 -9.19
C TYR A 307 -4.65 24.04 -9.64
N VAL A 308 -3.65 23.74 -8.82
CA VAL A 308 -2.24 23.81 -9.21
C VAL A 308 -1.70 22.38 -9.20
N LEU A 309 -1.27 21.88 -10.34
CA LEU A 309 -0.71 20.54 -10.51
C LEU A 309 0.80 20.69 -10.73
N MET A 310 1.64 20.05 -9.90
CA MET A 310 3.09 20.09 -10.06
C MET A 310 3.70 18.68 -10.16
N ALA A 311 4.22 18.38 -11.35
CA ALA A 311 4.85 17.11 -11.67
C ALA A 311 6.37 17.24 -11.72
N ALA A 312 7.07 16.19 -11.29
CA ALA A 312 8.48 16.02 -11.60
C ALA A 312 8.77 14.66 -12.25
N GLY A 313 9.34 14.70 -13.45
CA GLY A 313 9.64 13.50 -14.25
C GLY A 313 8.40 12.65 -14.49
N ILE A 314 8.52 11.32 -14.32
CA ILE A 314 7.39 10.40 -14.57
C ILE A 314 6.17 10.65 -13.64
N GLY A 315 6.34 11.45 -12.57
CA GLY A 315 5.27 12.01 -11.72
C GLY A 315 4.14 12.70 -12.49
N ILE A 316 4.37 13.07 -13.75
CA ILE A 316 3.35 13.69 -14.59
C ILE A 316 2.14 12.77 -14.87
N THR A 317 2.27 11.45 -14.79
CA THR A 317 1.22 10.53 -15.26
C THR A 317 -0.14 10.73 -14.59
N PRO A 318 -0.30 10.71 -13.25
CA PRO A 318 -1.60 10.96 -12.62
C PRO A 318 -2.07 12.40 -12.84
N LEU A 319 -1.15 13.37 -12.84
CA LEU A 319 -1.48 14.79 -13.01
C LEU A 319 -1.93 15.13 -14.43
N LEU A 320 -1.45 14.40 -15.43
CA LEU A 320 -1.91 14.53 -16.83
C LEU A 320 -3.34 14.00 -17.00
N SER A 321 -3.71 12.94 -16.26
CA SER A 321 -5.10 12.47 -16.20
C SER A 321 -6.02 13.50 -15.52
N MET A 322 -5.55 14.10 -14.41
CA MET A 322 -6.25 15.20 -13.73
C MET A 322 -6.44 16.42 -14.65
N ALA A 323 -5.38 16.87 -15.33
CA ALA A 323 -5.43 18.01 -16.25
C ALA A 323 -6.45 17.78 -17.39
N GLN A 324 -6.47 16.59 -17.98
CA GLN A 324 -7.46 16.24 -19.00
C GLN A 324 -8.89 16.25 -18.46
N HIS A 325 -9.10 15.73 -17.25
CA HIS A 325 -10.40 15.76 -16.58
C HIS A 325 -10.87 17.19 -16.29
N LEU A 326 -9.99 18.03 -15.72
CA LEU A 326 -10.27 19.42 -15.38
C LEU A 326 -10.56 20.25 -16.64
N TRP A 327 -9.82 20.03 -17.72
CA TRP A 327 -10.09 20.66 -19.02
C TRP A 327 -11.48 20.30 -19.54
N ALA A 328 -11.85 19.02 -19.52
CA ALA A 328 -13.17 18.57 -19.96
C ALA A 328 -14.29 19.14 -19.09
N ALA A 329 -14.05 19.28 -17.78
CA ALA A 329 -14.96 19.90 -16.82
C ALA A 329 -14.99 21.44 -16.90
N LYS A 330 -14.09 22.06 -17.68
CA LYS A 330 -13.87 23.52 -17.75
C LYS A 330 -13.51 24.14 -16.39
N THR A 331 -12.83 23.38 -15.54
CA THR A 331 -12.37 23.85 -14.23
C THR A 331 -10.96 24.44 -14.36
N PRO A 332 -10.71 25.66 -13.84
CA PRO A 332 -9.40 26.31 -13.93
C PRO A 332 -8.25 25.49 -13.34
N PHE A 333 -7.15 25.36 -14.07
CA PHE A 333 -5.92 24.74 -13.55
C PHE A 333 -4.64 25.27 -14.20
N ARG A 334 -3.51 25.00 -13.55
CA ARG A 334 -2.15 25.10 -14.12
C ARG A 334 -1.39 23.80 -13.88
N LEU A 335 -0.65 23.33 -14.88
CA LEU A 335 0.20 22.15 -14.80
C LEU A 335 1.67 22.54 -14.99
N HIS A 336 2.46 22.44 -13.93
CA HIS A 336 3.90 22.65 -13.96
C HIS A 336 4.62 21.31 -14.12
N VAL A 337 5.47 21.19 -15.14
CA VAL A 337 6.22 19.97 -15.47
C VAL A 337 7.71 20.20 -15.31
N CYS A 338 8.28 19.70 -14.23
CA CYS A 338 9.71 19.79 -13.94
C CYS A 338 10.47 18.57 -14.46
N ALA A 339 11.59 18.83 -15.13
CA ALA A 339 12.55 17.81 -15.53
C ALA A 339 13.98 18.29 -15.30
N ARG A 340 14.92 17.36 -15.10
CA ARG A 340 16.33 17.70 -14.82
C ARG A 340 17.01 18.47 -15.96
N ASP A 341 16.61 18.17 -17.19
CA ASP A 341 17.15 18.73 -18.43
C ASP A 341 16.05 18.65 -19.51
N ALA A 342 16.27 19.30 -20.66
CA ALA A 342 15.30 19.29 -21.75
C ALA A 342 15.03 17.87 -22.30
N GLY A 343 16.06 17.05 -22.48
CA GLY A 343 15.94 15.66 -22.93
C GLY A 343 15.08 14.77 -22.01
N ALA A 344 14.95 15.17 -20.74
CA ALA A 344 14.22 14.45 -19.72
C ALA A 344 12.77 14.91 -19.51
N VAL A 345 12.25 15.88 -20.28
CA VAL A 345 10.85 16.31 -20.19
C VAL A 345 9.93 15.20 -20.69
N PRO A 346 9.07 14.63 -19.82
CA PRO A 346 8.15 13.57 -20.21
C PRO A 346 7.07 14.15 -21.14
N PHE A 347 6.64 13.37 -22.14
CA PHE A 347 5.59 13.78 -23.08
C PHE A 347 5.87 15.11 -23.82
N ARG A 348 7.15 15.46 -24.03
CA ARG A 348 7.59 16.77 -24.55
C ARG A 348 6.78 17.24 -25.76
N ASP A 349 6.64 16.41 -26.77
CA ASP A 349 5.99 16.78 -28.03
C ASP A 349 4.46 16.73 -27.89
N GLU A 350 3.97 15.78 -27.10
CA GLU A 350 2.55 15.59 -26.84
C GLU A 350 1.95 16.76 -26.07
N LEU A 351 2.64 17.26 -25.03
CA LEU A 351 2.16 18.36 -24.19
C LEU A 351 1.86 19.61 -25.00
N ALA A 352 2.66 19.91 -26.03
CA ALA A 352 2.47 21.04 -26.92
C ALA A 352 1.24 20.90 -27.85
N THR A 353 0.75 19.67 -28.04
CA THR A 353 -0.41 19.39 -28.92
C THR A 353 -1.73 19.25 -28.17
N LEU A 354 -1.70 19.28 -26.83
CA LEU A 354 -2.92 19.20 -26.02
C LEU A 354 -3.77 20.46 -26.19
N PRO A 355 -5.11 20.34 -26.14
CA PRO A 355 -6.00 21.49 -26.30
C PRO A 355 -5.88 22.54 -25.19
N PHE A 356 -5.22 22.19 -24.08
CA PHE A 356 -4.92 23.05 -22.94
C PHE A 356 -3.42 23.32 -22.78
N ALA A 357 -2.64 23.26 -23.86
CA ALA A 357 -1.19 23.50 -23.82
C ALA A 357 -0.82 24.85 -23.17
N GLU A 358 -1.68 25.88 -23.29
CA GLU A 358 -1.51 27.19 -22.63
C GLU A 358 -1.59 27.14 -21.09
N ALA A 359 -2.16 26.07 -20.52
CA ALA A 359 -2.21 25.83 -19.08
C ALA A 359 -1.01 25.03 -18.56
N ILE A 360 -0.08 24.64 -19.45
CA ILE A 360 1.08 23.81 -19.12
C ILE A 360 2.34 24.67 -19.15
N GLU A 361 3.10 24.65 -18.06
CA GLU A 361 4.41 25.29 -17.97
C GLU A 361 5.50 24.23 -17.79
N VAL A 362 6.49 24.23 -18.69
CA VAL A 362 7.59 23.25 -18.67
C VAL A 362 8.83 23.90 -18.08
N HIS A 363 9.43 23.24 -17.10
CA HIS A 363 10.63 23.66 -16.39
C HIS A 363 11.78 22.66 -16.66
N PRO A 364 12.58 22.85 -17.73
CA PRO A 364 13.51 21.84 -18.25
C PRO A 364 14.94 21.94 -17.68
N ALA A 365 15.14 22.56 -16.51
CA ALA A 365 16.46 22.70 -15.86
C ALA A 365 16.42 22.38 -14.35
N GLY A 366 15.50 21.51 -13.95
CA GLY A 366 15.29 21.16 -12.55
C GLY A 366 14.88 22.37 -11.72
N ARG A 367 15.49 22.50 -10.53
CA ARG A 367 15.16 23.57 -9.57
C ARG A 367 15.48 24.98 -10.07
N SER A 368 16.37 25.15 -11.05
CA SER A 368 16.74 26.50 -11.54
C SER A 368 15.71 27.09 -12.51
N SER A 369 14.85 26.25 -13.10
CA SER A 369 13.82 26.69 -14.05
C SER A 369 12.44 26.90 -13.44
N LEU A 370 12.22 26.50 -12.18
CA LEU A 370 10.97 26.70 -11.46
C LEU A 370 11.23 27.65 -10.28
N GLU A 371 10.47 28.73 -10.20
CA GLU A 371 10.38 29.56 -8.99
C GLU A 371 9.04 29.23 -8.32
N PRO A 372 9.01 28.41 -7.26
CA PRO A 372 7.74 27.93 -6.72
C PRO A 372 6.92 29.04 -6.04
N GLY A 373 7.56 30.14 -5.61
CA GLY A 373 6.87 31.30 -5.06
C GLY A 373 5.88 31.93 -6.05
N SER A 374 6.33 32.19 -7.27
CA SER A 374 5.51 32.75 -8.34
C SER A 374 4.54 31.73 -8.93
N ALA A 375 4.93 30.45 -9.02
CA ALA A 375 4.08 29.39 -9.56
C ALA A 375 2.89 29.07 -8.64
N LEU A 376 3.10 29.08 -7.32
CA LEU A 376 2.03 28.84 -6.34
C LEU A 376 1.23 30.10 -6.02
N GLY A 377 1.91 31.22 -5.77
CA GLY A 377 1.29 32.41 -5.19
C GLY A 377 0.80 32.22 -3.74
N PRO A 378 0.31 33.29 -3.08
CA PRO A 378 -0.37 33.17 -1.80
C PRO A 378 -1.63 32.29 -1.97
N TRP A 379 -2.00 31.56 -0.91
CA TRP A 379 -3.19 30.73 -0.98
C TRP A 379 -4.46 31.56 -1.17
N GLU A 380 -5.31 31.11 -2.09
CA GLU A 380 -6.66 31.62 -2.32
C GLU A 380 -7.68 30.54 -1.98
N ALA A 381 -8.76 30.92 -1.30
CA ALA A 381 -9.83 29.99 -0.95
C ALA A 381 -10.39 29.27 -2.18
N GLY A 382 -10.59 27.95 -2.07
CA GLY A 382 -11.02 27.11 -3.18
C GLY A 382 -9.91 26.68 -4.13
N THR A 383 -8.63 26.88 -3.77
CA THR A 383 -7.48 26.38 -4.54
C THR A 383 -6.83 25.17 -3.89
N GLU A 384 -6.59 24.13 -4.68
CA GLU A 384 -5.95 22.87 -4.28
C GLU A 384 -4.62 22.63 -5.01
N LEU A 385 -3.64 22.05 -4.32
CA LEU A 385 -2.33 21.71 -4.85
C LEU A 385 -2.13 20.19 -4.92
N TYR A 386 -1.79 19.68 -6.10
CA TYR A 386 -1.49 18.26 -6.32
C TYR A 386 -0.04 18.05 -6.78
N LEU A 387 0.70 17.23 -6.05
CA LEU A 387 2.12 16.99 -6.23
C LEU A 387 2.41 15.52 -6.55
N CYS A 388 3.22 15.28 -7.57
CA CYS A 388 3.74 13.93 -7.81
C CYS A 388 5.15 13.97 -8.40
N GLY A 389 6.09 13.26 -7.78
CA GLY A 389 7.49 13.24 -8.18
C GLY A 389 8.42 12.63 -7.13
N PRO A 390 9.74 12.84 -7.25
CA PRO A 390 10.71 12.42 -6.23
C PRO A 390 10.44 13.11 -4.88
N ALA A 391 10.73 12.42 -3.76
CA ALA A 391 10.47 12.92 -2.40
C ALA A 391 11.02 14.35 -2.17
N GLY A 392 12.30 14.58 -2.48
CA GLY A 392 12.92 15.90 -2.33
C GLY A 392 12.36 17.00 -3.24
N PHE A 393 11.59 16.67 -4.28
CA PHE A 393 10.81 17.65 -5.03
C PHE A 393 9.50 17.96 -4.30
N MET A 394 8.75 16.94 -3.89
CA MET A 394 7.48 17.12 -3.19
C MET A 394 7.65 17.86 -1.87
N ASP A 395 8.69 17.54 -1.09
CA ASP A 395 8.98 18.23 0.18
C ASP A 395 9.33 19.70 -0.04
N TRP A 396 10.07 20.00 -1.12
CA TRP A 396 10.44 21.37 -1.48
C TRP A 396 9.22 22.23 -1.82
N ILE A 397 8.32 21.71 -2.67
CA ILE A 397 7.11 22.43 -3.07
C ILE A 397 6.13 22.55 -1.90
N SER A 398 5.93 21.48 -1.13
CA SER A 398 5.06 21.49 0.05
C SER A 398 5.52 22.51 1.08
N GLY A 399 6.84 22.56 1.36
CA GLY A 399 7.41 23.55 2.26
C GLY A 399 7.14 24.98 1.80
N ARG A 400 7.30 25.24 0.49
CA ARG A 400 7.01 26.57 -0.06
C ARG A 400 5.53 26.93 0.00
N ALA A 401 4.63 25.99 -0.27
CA ALA A 401 3.19 26.22 -0.15
C ALA A 401 2.80 26.64 1.27
N LEU A 402 3.36 25.97 2.29
CA LEU A 402 3.13 26.32 3.70
C LEU A 402 3.64 27.72 4.04
N GLU A 403 4.83 28.11 3.56
CA GLU A 403 5.35 29.47 3.73
C GLU A 403 4.45 30.54 3.07
N LEU A 404 3.73 30.17 2.01
CA LEU A 404 2.77 31.03 1.30
C LEU A 404 1.35 30.98 1.89
N GLY A 405 1.16 30.27 3.00
CA GLY A 405 -0.10 30.23 3.75
C GLY A 405 -1.11 29.20 3.27
N TRP A 406 -0.70 28.21 2.47
CA TRP A 406 -1.58 27.10 2.05
C TRP A 406 -1.93 26.20 3.24
N PRO A 407 -3.22 25.89 3.48
CA PRO A 407 -3.62 24.90 4.47
C PRO A 407 -3.08 23.50 4.12
N LEU A 408 -2.69 22.72 5.14
CA LEU A 408 -2.10 21.39 4.95
C LEU A 408 -3.02 20.40 4.21
N ASP A 409 -4.32 20.50 4.44
CA ASP A 409 -5.36 19.69 3.82
C ASP A 409 -5.61 20.05 2.35
N THR A 410 -5.05 21.16 1.87
CA THR A 410 -5.12 21.54 0.44
C THR A 410 -3.88 21.12 -0.37
N VAL A 411 -2.95 20.39 0.25
CA VAL A 411 -1.68 19.95 -0.37
C VAL A 411 -1.65 18.42 -0.44
N HIS A 412 -1.98 17.90 -1.63
CA HIS A 412 -2.10 16.48 -1.92
C HIS A 412 -0.82 15.95 -2.58
N ARG A 413 -0.39 14.74 -2.21
CA ARG A 413 0.82 14.12 -2.78
C ARG A 413 0.70 12.63 -3.03
N GLU A 414 1.30 12.16 -4.13
CA GLU A 414 1.47 10.74 -4.44
C GLU A 414 2.96 10.40 -4.70
N SER A 415 3.44 9.28 -4.15
CA SER A 415 4.81 8.80 -4.35
C SER A 415 4.85 7.47 -5.08
N PHE A 416 5.69 7.36 -6.12
CA PHE A 416 5.98 6.10 -6.82
C PHE A 416 7.06 5.25 -6.17
N SER A 417 7.72 5.78 -5.14
CA SER A 417 8.70 5.04 -4.34
C SER A 417 8.06 4.66 -3.01
N ALA A 418 8.37 3.47 -2.51
CA ALA A 418 8.08 3.19 -1.10
C ALA A 418 8.77 4.28 -0.24
N PRO A 419 8.08 4.88 0.74
CA PRO A 419 8.66 5.91 1.57
C PRO A 419 9.99 5.42 2.14
N VAL A 420 11.07 6.13 1.83
CA VAL A 420 12.34 5.99 2.55
C VAL A 420 12.11 6.70 3.87
N TYR A 421 11.67 5.96 4.89
CA TYR A 421 11.66 6.49 6.24
C TYR A 421 13.12 6.72 6.64
N ASP A 422 13.55 7.97 6.64
CA ASP A 422 14.81 8.35 7.25
C ASP A 422 14.60 8.32 8.77
N ILE A 423 14.92 7.17 9.36
CA ILE A 423 14.86 6.96 10.81
C ILE A 423 16.14 7.57 11.38
N THR A 424 16.10 8.89 11.56
CA THR A 424 17.04 9.62 12.43
C THR A 424 16.38 9.88 13.78
#